data_AF-A0A8S9G4R3-F1
#
_entry.id   AF-A0A8S9G4R3-F1
#
_cell.length_a   1.000
_cell.length_b   1.000
_cell.length_c   1.000
_cell.angle_alpha   90.00
_cell.angle_beta   90.00
_cell.angle_gamma   90.00
#
_symmetry.space_group_name_H-M   'P 1'
#
loop_
_entity.id
_entity.type
_entity.pdbx_description
1 polymer ?
#
loop_
_entity_poly.entity_id
_entity_poly.type
_entity_poly.pdbx_seq_one_letter_code
_entity_poly.pdbx_strand_id
1 'polypeptide(L)'
;MVSSDYLTTLRDFYQIPSGVVFRIPNGNKNVKNPPEGFFTCYEAFLVYCRMWFPIPGTIVRALRHFGLSISQLSVPALQHWLGVLILSYELGMDLNPGRLRGILVYERNRDRWLIPHGAKEG
;
A
#
# COMPACT_ATOMS: atom_id res chain seq x y z
N MET A 1 1.36 15.42 -16.93
CA MET A 1 1.83 16.11 -15.71
C MET A 1 0.63 16.25 -14.78
N VAL A 2 0.75 15.85 -13.51
CA VAL A 2 -0.35 15.99 -12.54
C VAL A 2 -0.66 17.48 -12.37
N SER A 3 -1.92 17.89 -12.60
CA SER A 3 -2.38 19.28 -12.44
C SER A 3 -3.38 19.40 -11.28
N SER A 4 -3.65 20.63 -10.82
CA SER A 4 -4.65 20.85 -9.78
C SER A 4 -6.04 20.39 -10.22
N ASP A 5 -6.43 20.71 -11.47
CA ASP A 5 -7.74 20.31 -12.02
C ASP A 5 -7.89 18.79 -12.08
N TYR A 6 -6.81 18.09 -12.44
CA TYR A 6 -6.80 16.63 -12.44
C TYR A 6 -7.00 16.05 -11.03
N LEU A 7 -6.36 16.62 -10.01
CA LEU A 7 -6.55 16.20 -8.62
C LEU A 7 -7.97 16.48 -8.11
N THR A 8 -8.60 17.57 -8.56
CA THR A 8 -10.01 17.85 -8.28
C THR A 8 -10.91 16.78 -8.91
N THR A 9 -10.70 16.44 -10.18
CA THR A 9 -11.44 15.36 -10.85
C THR A 9 -11.28 14.02 -10.13
N LEU A 10 -10.06 13.66 -9.70
CA LEU A 10 -9.83 12.44 -8.93
C LEU A 10 -10.57 12.48 -7.58
N ARG A 11 -10.54 13.62 -6.88
CA ARG A 11 -11.27 13.77 -5.63
C ARG A 11 -12.76 13.52 -5.82
N ASP A 12 -13.36 14.11 -6.84
CA ASP A 12 -14.80 13.97 -7.10
C ASP A 12 -15.14 12.54 -7.51
N PHE A 13 -14.35 11.95 -8.40
CA PHE A 13 -14.57 10.59 -8.90
C PHE A 13 -14.45 9.53 -7.78
N TYR A 14 -13.44 9.64 -6.92
CA TYR A 14 -13.20 8.70 -5.82
C TYR A 14 -13.84 9.13 -4.49
N GLN A 15 -14.65 10.19 -4.49
CA GLN A 15 -15.33 10.73 -3.30
C GLN A 15 -14.37 10.98 -2.12
N ILE A 16 -13.21 11.53 -2.42
CA ILE A 16 -12.15 11.73 -1.43
C ILE A 16 -12.59 12.83 -0.45
N PRO A 17 -12.58 12.59 0.88
CA PRO A 17 -13.04 13.57 1.86
C PRO A 17 -12.29 14.90 1.74
N SER A 18 -12.99 16.02 1.97
CA SER A 18 -12.41 17.37 1.92
C SER A 18 -11.25 17.59 2.88
N GLY A 19 -11.19 16.81 3.98
CA GLY A 19 -10.07 16.81 4.92
C GLY A 19 -8.76 16.23 4.38
N VAL A 20 -8.77 15.55 3.22
CA VAL A 20 -7.56 15.04 2.57
C VAL A 20 -6.99 16.11 1.63
N VAL A 21 -5.76 16.54 1.89
CA VAL A 21 -5.08 17.59 1.11
C VAL A 21 -4.09 16.97 0.14
N PHE A 22 -4.30 17.16 -1.17
CA PHE A 22 -3.30 16.82 -2.18
C PHE A 22 -2.34 17.98 -2.42
N ARG A 23 -1.05 17.65 -2.57
CA ARG A 23 -0.01 18.62 -2.90
C ARG A 23 0.89 18.06 -3.99
N ILE A 24 0.97 18.78 -5.10
CA ILE A 24 1.91 18.47 -6.17
C ILE A 24 3.33 18.84 -5.67
N PRO A 25 4.31 17.92 -5.71
CA PRO A 25 5.69 18.24 -5.39
C PRO A 25 6.21 19.34 -6.33
N ASN A 26 6.81 20.40 -5.79
CA ASN A 26 7.54 21.37 -6.59
C ASN A 26 8.92 20.77 -6.96
N GLY A 27 9.50 21.12 -8.10
CA GLY A 27 10.70 20.47 -8.67
C GLY A 27 11.92 20.36 -7.73
N ASN A 28 12.01 21.22 -6.71
CA ASN A 28 13.08 21.18 -5.70
C ASN A 28 12.77 20.31 -4.46
N LYS A 29 11.58 19.69 -4.37
CA LYS A 29 11.18 18.90 -3.21
C LYS A 29 11.50 17.43 -3.43
N ASN A 30 12.37 16.90 -2.57
CA ASN A 30 12.73 15.49 -2.56
C ASN A 30 11.53 14.63 -2.13
N VAL A 31 11.18 13.61 -2.93
CA VAL A 31 10.11 12.64 -2.64
C VAL A 31 10.31 11.92 -1.30
N LYS A 32 11.56 11.81 -0.84
CA LYS A 32 11.94 11.17 0.44
C LYS A 32 11.73 12.07 1.66
N ASN A 33 11.61 13.38 1.47
CA ASN A 33 11.47 14.37 2.55
C ASN A 33 10.21 15.21 2.35
N PRO A 34 9.01 14.63 2.54
CA PRO A 34 7.77 15.39 2.49
C PRO A 34 7.72 16.45 3.61
N PRO A 35 6.94 17.53 3.43
CA PRO A 35 6.64 18.46 4.53
C PRO A 35 6.01 17.73 5.73
N GLU A 36 6.18 18.28 6.93
CA GLU A 36 5.54 17.74 8.13
C GLU A 36 4.03 17.57 7.94
N GLY A 37 3.49 16.42 8.38
CA GLY A 37 2.09 16.05 8.18
C GLY A 37 1.74 15.49 6.80
N PHE A 38 2.69 15.44 5.86
CA PHE A 38 2.51 14.84 4.53
C PHE A 38 3.34 13.57 4.38
N PHE A 39 2.88 12.70 3.48
CA PHE A 39 3.68 11.61 2.92
C PHE A 39 3.62 11.71 1.39
N THR A 40 4.58 11.10 0.70
CA THR A 40 4.53 10.97 -0.75
C THR A 40 3.89 9.65 -1.14
N CYS A 41 3.17 9.60 -2.25
CA CYS A 41 2.62 8.37 -2.80
C CYS A 41 2.52 8.46 -4.32
N TYR A 42 2.47 7.30 -4.98
CA TYR A 42 2.23 7.25 -6.42
C TYR A 42 0.79 7.63 -6.72
N GLU A 43 0.57 8.36 -7.81
CA GLU A 43 -0.77 8.61 -8.37
C GLU A 43 -1.52 7.29 -8.61
N ALA A 44 -0.77 6.26 -9.04
CA ALA A 44 -1.22 4.89 -9.22
C ALA A 44 -1.94 4.29 -8.00
N PHE A 45 -1.68 4.78 -6.78
CA PHE A 45 -2.39 4.30 -5.59
C PHE A 45 -3.85 4.75 -5.56
N LEU A 46 -4.13 5.94 -6.08
CA LEU A 46 -5.49 6.43 -6.24
C LEU A 46 -6.18 5.70 -7.39
N VAL A 47 -5.53 5.68 -8.56
CA VAL A 47 -6.18 5.21 -9.79
C VAL A 47 -6.29 3.69 -9.89
N TYR A 48 -5.22 2.95 -9.58
CA TYR A 48 -5.17 1.49 -9.73
C TYR A 48 -5.44 0.73 -8.43
N CYS A 49 -5.03 1.28 -7.28
CA CYS A 49 -5.25 0.60 -5.99
C CYS A 49 -6.57 1.03 -5.34
N ARG A 50 -7.21 2.10 -5.83
CA ARG A 50 -8.42 2.68 -5.22
C ARG A 50 -8.27 2.89 -3.72
N MET A 51 -7.12 3.42 -3.29
CA MET A 51 -6.80 3.57 -1.88
C MET A 51 -7.89 4.37 -1.15
N TRP A 52 -8.36 3.83 -0.02
CA TRP A 52 -9.44 4.45 0.77
C TRP A 52 -8.96 5.57 1.68
N PHE A 53 -9.86 6.51 1.96
CA PHE A 53 -9.65 7.62 2.88
C PHE A 53 -10.76 7.69 3.95
N PRO A 54 -10.40 7.92 5.23
CA PRO A 54 -9.03 7.94 5.76
C PRO A 54 -8.34 6.58 5.59
N ILE A 55 -7.01 6.57 5.45
CA ILE A 55 -6.25 5.32 5.24
C ILE A 55 -6.56 4.35 6.39
N PRO A 56 -6.99 3.11 6.11
CA PRO A 56 -7.31 2.15 7.15
C PRO A 56 -6.17 1.99 8.16
N GLY A 57 -6.50 2.11 9.45
CA GLY A 57 -5.50 2.06 10.53
C GLY A 57 -4.66 0.78 10.53
N THR A 58 -5.18 -0.32 10.00
CA THR A 58 -4.43 -1.58 9.83
C THR A 58 -3.27 -1.45 8.84
N ILE A 59 -3.44 -0.73 7.72
CA ILE A 59 -2.34 -0.43 6.79
C ILE A 59 -1.27 0.39 7.50
N VAL A 60 -1.70 1.43 8.23
CA VAL A 60 -0.79 2.32 8.96
C VAL A 60 0.01 1.54 10.03
N ARG A 61 -0.66 0.68 10.79
CA ARG A 61 -0.02 -0.19 11.80
C ARG A 61 0.95 -1.19 11.17
N ALA A 62 0.58 -1.77 10.03
CA ALA A 62 1.43 -2.71 9.31
C ALA A 62 2.68 -2.01 8.76
N LEU A 63 2.51 -0.89 8.05
CA LEU A 63 3.63 -0.05 7.58
C LEU A 63 4.60 0.30 8.72
N ARG A 64 4.06 0.75 9.86
CA ARG A 64 4.86 1.03 11.06
C ARG A 64 5.60 -0.21 11.57
N HIS A 65 4.94 -1.37 11.62
CA HIS A 65 5.55 -2.62 12.06
C HIS A 65 6.70 -3.09 11.17
N PHE A 66 6.63 -2.81 9.86
CA PHE A 66 7.72 -3.11 8.91
C PHE A 66 8.75 -1.99 8.78
N GLY A 67 8.56 -0.84 9.44
CA GLY A 67 9.41 0.34 9.25
C GLY A 67 9.35 0.90 7.83
N LEU A 68 8.23 0.67 7.12
CA LEU A 68 8.02 1.12 5.74
C LEU A 68 7.17 2.39 5.71
N SER A 69 7.54 3.30 4.84
CA SER A 69 6.67 4.39 4.40
C SER A 69 5.77 3.92 3.26
N ILE A 70 4.56 4.49 3.16
CA ILE A 70 3.66 4.17 2.05
C ILE A 70 4.27 4.51 0.68
N SER A 71 5.11 5.54 0.61
CA SER A 71 5.93 5.91 -0.57
C SER A 71 6.89 4.82 -1.04
N GLN A 72 7.28 3.89 -0.17
CA GLN A 72 8.21 2.81 -0.51
C GLN A 72 7.49 1.57 -1.05
N LEU A 73 6.15 1.51 -0.95
CA LEU A 73 5.40 0.41 -1.54
C LEU A 73 5.38 0.55 -3.06
N SER A 74 5.51 -0.58 -3.76
CA SER A 74 5.15 -0.64 -5.17
C SER A 74 3.63 -0.72 -5.32
N VAL A 75 3.12 -0.36 -6.50
CA VAL A 75 1.68 -0.47 -6.81
C VAL A 75 1.15 -1.90 -6.60
N PRO A 76 1.82 -2.97 -7.08
CA PRO A 76 1.37 -4.34 -6.81
C PRO A 76 1.42 -4.70 -5.33
N ALA A 77 2.42 -4.22 -4.59
CA ALA A 77 2.51 -4.48 -3.16
C ALA A 77 1.31 -3.88 -2.41
N LEU A 78 0.93 -2.64 -2.72
CA LEU A 78 -0.24 -2.01 -2.10
C LEU A 78 -1.54 -2.75 -2.48
N GLN A 79 -1.72 -3.12 -3.75
CA GLN A 79 -2.90 -3.89 -4.18
C GLN A 79 -3.01 -5.22 -3.43
N HIS A 80 -1.90 -5.94 -3.29
CA HIS A 80 -1.88 -7.20 -2.56
C HIS A 80 -2.26 -7.00 -1.09
N TRP A 81 -1.70 -5.97 -0.44
CA TRP A 81 -2.03 -5.66 0.96
C TRP A 81 -3.52 -5.32 1.12
N LEU A 82 -4.08 -4.52 0.21
CA LEU A 82 -5.51 -4.21 0.20
C LEU A 82 -6.36 -5.46 -0.02
N GLY A 83 -5.96 -6.35 -0.93
CA GLY A 83 -6.64 -7.62 -1.16
C GLY A 83 -6.67 -8.50 0.09
N VAL A 84 -5.54 -8.62 0.79
CA VAL A 84 -5.46 -9.37 2.07
C VAL A 84 -6.35 -8.72 3.13
N LEU A 85 -6.38 -7.39 3.21
CA LEU A 85 -7.24 -6.65 4.14
C LEU A 85 -8.72 -6.88 3.88
N ILE A 86 -9.15 -6.75 2.62
CA ILE A 86 -10.55 -6.97 2.21
C ILE A 86 -10.95 -8.41 2.53
N LEU A 87 -10.15 -9.39 2.12
CA LEU A 87 -10.44 -10.79 2.37
C LEU A 87 -10.54 -11.11 3.86
N SER A 88 -9.67 -10.52 4.69
CA SER A 88 -9.76 -10.72 6.15
C SER A 88 -11.05 -10.17 6.74
N TYR A 89 -11.53 -9.02 6.23
CA TYR A 89 -12.76 -8.40 6.69
C TYR A 89 -13.97 -9.26 6.32
N GLU A 90 -14.00 -9.74 5.07
CA GLU A 90 -15.04 -10.66 4.58
C GLU A 90 -15.09 -11.97 5.38
N LEU A 91 -13.93 -12.47 5.83
CA LEU A 91 -13.81 -13.68 6.63
C LEU A 91 -13.95 -13.44 8.15
N GLY A 92 -14.17 -12.20 8.60
CA GLY A 92 -14.26 -11.87 10.04
C GLY A 92 -12.96 -12.11 10.82
N MET A 93 -11.80 -12.08 10.15
CA MET A 93 -10.50 -12.31 10.77
C MET A 93 -9.85 -11.00 11.22
N ASP A 94 -9.31 -10.98 12.43
CA ASP A 94 -8.43 -9.89 12.85
C ASP A 94 -7.04 -10.03 12.19
N LEU A 95 -6.66 -8.99 11.45
CA LEU A 95 -5.33 -8.83 10.88
C LEU A 95 -4.46 -7.99 11.81
N ASN A 96 -3.66 -8.69 12.60
CA ASN A 96 -2.53 -8.07 13.26
C ASN A 96 -1.31 -8.01 12.30
N PRO A 97 -0.34 -7.09 12.54
CA PRO A 97 0.86 -6.97 11.71
C PRO A 97 1.71 -8.25 11.60
N GLY A 98 1.69 -9.11 12.63
CA GLY A 98 2.39 -10.40 12.62
C GLY A 98 1.79 -11.40 11.63
N ARG A 99 0.47 -11.44 11.50
CA ARG A 99 -0.22 -12.27 10.50
C ARG A 99 0.06 -11.78 9.08
N LEU A 100 0.09 -10.46 8.87
CA LEU A 100 0.51 -9.86 7.59
C LEU A 100 1.94 -10.25 7.23
N ARG A 101 2.86 -10.30 8.21
CA ARG A 101 4.23 -10.80 7.99
C ARG A 101 4.22 -12.25 7.51
N GLY A 102 3.42 -13.11 8.14
CA GLY A 102 3.28 -14.51 7.72
C GLY A 102 2.86 -14.65 6.27
N ILE A 103 1.84 -13.88 5.84
CA ILE A 103 1.34 -13.87 4.46
C ILE A 103 2.42 -13.35 3.50
N LEU A 104 3.07 -12.24 3.82
CA LEU A 104 4.11 -11.67 2.96
C LEU A 104 5.34 -12.57 2.83
N VAL A 105 5.74 -13.24 3.90
CA VAL A 105 6.83 -14.21 3.88
C VAL A 105 6.44 -15.44 3.08
N TYR A 106 5.21 -15.93 3.22
CA TYR A 106 4.69 -17.03 2.40
C TYR A 106 4.72 -16.67 0.91
N GLU A 107 4.17 -15.52 0.53
CA GLU A 107 4.14 -15.06 -0.86
C GLU A 107 5.55 -14.83 -1.44
N ARG A 108 6.45 -14.19 -0.67
CA ARG A 108 7.85 -14.02 -1.07
C ARG A 108 8.56 -15.35 -1.32
N ASN A 109 8.15 -16.42 -0.64
CA ASN A 109 8.74 -17.75 -0.77
C ASN A 109 7.86 -18.73 -1.55
N ARG A 110 6.75 -18.28 -2.16
CA ARG A 110 5.80 -19.14 -2.88
C ARG A 110 6.50 -19.92 -4.01
N ASP A 111 7.42 -19.26 -4.72
CA ASP A 111 8.20 -19.88 -5.81
C ASP A 111 9.37 -20.73 -5.31
N ARG A 112 9.75 -20.58 -4.03
CA ARG A 112 10.91 -21.27 -3.43
C ARG A 112 10.57 -22.68 -2.95
N TRP A 113 9.30 -22.97 -2.71
CA TRP A 113 8.80 -24.28 -2.28
C TRP A 113 8.19 -25.12 -3.42
N LEU A 114 8.10 -24.57 -4.64
CA LEU A 114 7.64 -25.28 -5.84
C LEU A 114 8.76 -26.00 -6.60
N ILE A 115 10.02 -25.89 -6.15
CA ILE A 115 11.08 -26.78 -6.61
C ILE A 115 11.02 -28.02 -5.71
N PRO A 116 10.61 -29.20 -6.19
CA PRO A 116 10.82 -30.41 -5.43
C PRO A 116 12.34 -30.55 -5.28
N HIS A 117 12.82 -30.52 -4.03
CA HIS A 117 14.15 -31.03 -3.72
C HIS A 117 14.10 -32.54 -4.04
N GLY A 118 14.40 -32.85 -5.30
CA GLY A 118 14.62 -34.20 -5.76
C GLY A 118 15.68 -34.83 -4.87
N ALA A 119 15.29 -35.96 -4.29
CA ALA A 119 16.08 -36.77 -3.40
C ALA A 119 17.50 -36.98 -3.94
N LYS A 120 18.49 -36.62 -3.13
CA LYS A 120 19.73 -37.38 -3.09
C LYS A 120 19.62 -38.30 -1.89
N GLU A 121 19.57 -39.60 -2.15
CA GLU A 121 20.40 -40.66 -1.54
C GLU A 121 19.79 -42.03 -1.85
N GLY A 122 20.63 -42.90 -2.42
CA GLY A 122 20.31 -44.21 -2.96
C GLY A 122 21.30 -44.57 -4.06
#